data_AF-A0A7G9G7B8-F1
#
_entry.id   AF-A0A7G9G7B8-F1
#
_cell.length_a   1.000
_cell.length_b   1.000
_cell.length_c   1.000
_cell.angle_alpha   90.00
_cell.angle_beta   90.00
_cell.angle_gamma   90.00
#
_symmetry.space_group_name_H-M   'P 1'
#
loop_
_entity.id
_entity.type
_entity.pdbx_description
1 polymer ?
#
loop_
_entity_poly.entity_id
_entity_poly.type
_entity_poly.pdbx_seq_one_letter_code
_entity_poly.pdbx_strand_id
1 'polypeptide(L)'
;MSYHIHSNFISGKTFLVFLLLFLYVRILTGPIKAASVLLGVPVAPWLFPFLNNRWNHQLIFVILAMFLFSEAPYRNRNAEYVISRAGRISYTVGQYFYIIFLAFIFTIAIYIFSIISVLPHIGWSSGWGTVIRTLCATDFGRQTGLSLEMTQSIVVGTEAVFTTLKAMVLQWGCIGLVGMLIRTLNSFSPKYPLGIICMLVISLLDFLTANLLNYKFYYFSPVSLARLSALGKRAGKNPTLTYALLFYLFSCMACVVIGVVYAKWEGGRYLWKRNLKLL
;
A
#
# COMPACT_ATOMS: atom_id res chain seq x y z
N MET A 1 1.08 -19.11 15.88
CA MET A 1 1.13 -18.36 14.61
C MET A 1 -0.05 -18.72 13.69
N SER A 2 -0.34 -20.01 13.44
CA SER A 2 -1.39 -20.48 12.51
C SER A 2 -2.83 -19.97 12.80
N TYR A 3 -3.28 -19.97 14.06
CA TYR A 3 -4.67 -19.56 14.39
C TYR A 3 -4.97 -18.06 14.20
N HIS A 4 -3.98 -17.17 14.37
CA HIS A 4 -4.19 -15.73 14.15
C HIS A 4 -4.39 -15.38 12.67
N ILE A 5 -3.82 -16.20 11.78
CA ILE A 5 -3.98 -16.04 10.34
C ILE A 5 -5.41 -16.46 9.98
N HIS A 6 -5.88 -17.62 10.45
CA HIS A 6 -7.18 -18.15 10.01
C HIS A 6 -8.40 -17.32 10.49
N SER A 7 -8.37 -16.73 11.70
CA SER A 7 -9.53 -15.97 12.21
C SER A 7 -9.68 -14.58 11.60
N ASN A 8 -8.58 -13.91 11.25
CA ASN A 8 -8.61 -12.54 10.73
C ASN A 8 -8.66 -12.49 9.19
N PHE A 9 -8.13 -13.51 8.51
CA PHE A 9 -8.16 -13.61 7.06
C PHE A 9 -9.58 -13.93 6.51
N ILE A 10 -10.38 -14.66 7.30
CA ILE A 10 -11.78 -15.00 6.99
C ILE A 10 -12.72 -14.21 7.90
N SER A 11 -12.45 -12.91 8.05
CA SER A 11 -13.44 -11.98 8.59
C SER A 11 -14.24 -11.36 7.44
N GLY A 12 -15.53 -11.09 7.65
CA GLY A 12 -16.36 -10.43 6.64
C GLY A 12 -15.77 -9.08 6.18
N LYS A 13 -15.01 -8.40 7.05
CA LYS A 13 -14.28 -7.18 6.74
C LYS A 13 -13.19 -7.40 5.70
N THR A 14 -12.31 -8.38 5.89
CA THR A 14 -11.21 -8.69 4.95
C THR A 14 -11.77 -9.05 3.57
N PHE A 15 -12.83 -9.86 3.53
CA PHE A 15 -13.52 -10.18 2.27
C PHE A 15 -14.09 -8.92 1.59
N LEU A 16 -14.77 -8.05 2.35
CA LEU A 16 -15.31 -6.79 1.83
C LEU A 16 -14.22 -5.87 1.27
N VAL A 17 -13.07 -5.76 1.94
CA VAL A 17 -11.91 -4.99 1.44
C VAL A 17 -11.46 -5.52 0.07
N PHE A 18 -11.25 -6.84 -0.05
CA PHE A 18 -10.81 -7.42 -1.32
C PHE A 18 -11.88 -7.34 -2.42
N LEU A 19 -13.16 -7.43 -2.06
CA LEU A 19 -14.26 -7.21 -2.99
C LEU A 19 -14.28 -5.77 -3.52
N LEU A 20 -14.19 -4.77 -2.63
CA LEU A 20 -14.11 -3.36 -3.01
C LEU A 20 -12.87 -3.08 -3.85
N LEU A 21 -11.73 -3.68 -3.48
CA LEU A 21 -10.49 -3.58 -4.24
C LEU A 21 -10.66 -4.12 -5.66
N PHE A 22 -11.29 -5.28 -5.82
CA PHE A 22 -11.58 -5.88 -7.12
C PHE A 22 -12.51 -5.00 -7.96
N LEU A 23 -13.63 -4.55 -7.38
CA LEU A 23 -14.57 -3.66 -8.07
C LEU A 23 -13.90 -2.36 -8.50
N TYR A 24 -13.06 -1.77 -7.66
CA TYR A 24 -12.34 -0.55 -7.97
C TYR A 24 -11.35 -0.75 -9.11
N VAL A 25 -10.54 -1.81 -9.07
CA VAL A 25 -9.60 -2.15 -10.16
C VAL A 25 -10.35 -2.43 -11.47
N ARG A 26 -11.52 -3.07 -11.41
CA ARG A 26 -12.37 -3.30 -12.57
C ARG A 26 -12.88 -2.01 -13.19
N ILE A 27 -13.27 -1.03 -12.38
CA ILE A 27 -13.69 0.30 -12.86
C ILE A 27 -12.52 1.00 -13.58
N LEU A 28 -11.31 0.93 -13.02
CA LEU A 28 -10.13 1.56 -13.61
C LEU A 28 -9.67 0.90 -14.92
N THR A 29 -9.76 -0.43 -15.00
CA THR A 29 -9.31 -1.21 -16.17
C THR A 29 -10.38 -1.30 -17.27
N GLY A 30 -11.64 -0.99 -16.96
CA GLY A 30 -12.77 -1.04 -17.90
C GLY A 30 -12.53 -0.28 -19.23
N PRO A 31 -12.12 1.00 -19.21
CA PRO A 31 -11.87 1.73 -20.45
C PRO A 31 -10.66 1.21 -21.24
N ILE A 32 -9.66 0.61 -20.57
CA ILE A 32 -8.53 -0.03 -21.25
C ILE A 32 -9.01 -1.26 -22.03
N LYS A 33 -9.89 -2.06 -21.43
CA LYS A 33 -10.52 -3.19 -22.10
C LYS A 33 -11.37 -2.73 -23.29
N ALA A 34 -12.15 -1.67 -23.13
CA ALA A 34 -12.93 -1.09 -24.24
C ALA A 34 -12.02 -0.61 -25.39
N ALA A 35 -10.92 0.08 -25.07
CA ALA A 35 -9.93 0.51 -26.06
C ALA A 35 -9.29 -0.66 -26.82
N SER A 36 -9.01 -1.77 -26.14
CA SER A 36 -8.52 -3.00 -26.77
C SER A 36 -9.52 -3.61 -27.74
N VAL A 37 -10.80 -3.65 -27.37
CA VAL A 37 -11.87 -4.14 -28.25
C VAL A 37 -12.01 -3.27 -29.49
N LEU A 38 -11.97 -1.94 -29.34
CA LEU A 38 -12.03 -0.99 -30.46
C LEU A 38 -10.84 -1.10 -31.41
N LEU A 39 -9.64 -1.30 -30.87
CA LEU A 39 -8.41 -1.44 -31.66
C LEU A 39 -8.23 -2.84 -32.24
N GLY A 40 -8.98 -3.85 -31.76
CA GLY A 40 -8.81 -5.25 -32.16
C GLY A 40 -7.48 -5.88 -31.74
N VAL A 41 -6.73 -5.25 -30.81
CA VAL A 41 -5.39 -5.68 -30.38
C VAL A 41 -5.42 -6.05 -28.89
N PRO A 42 -4.76 -7.15 -28.48
CA PRO A 42 -4.73 -7.56 -27.08
C PRO A 42 -3.94 -6.58 -26.17
N VAL A 43 -4.30 -6.56 -24.89
CA VAL A 43 -3.67 -5.74 -23.84
C VAL A 43 -2.53 -6.48 -23.17
N ALA A 44 -1.40 -5.82 -22.97
CA ALA A 44 -0.30 -6.38 -22.17
C ALA A 44 -0.64 -6.43 -20.67
N PRO A 45 -0.15 -7.43 -19.91
CA PRO A 45 -0.52 -7.63 -18.49
C PRO A 45 0.06 -6.56 -17.53
N TRP A 46 0.83 -5.59 -18.02
CA TRP A 46 1.65 -4.67 -17.23
C TRP A 46 0.92 -3.37 -16.86
N LEU A 47 -0.30 -3.47 -16.30
CA LEU A 47 -1.13 -2.30 -15.98
C LEU A 47 -0.83 -1.67 -14.61
N PHE A 48 -0.17 -2.43 -13.72
CA PHE A 48 0.06 -2.03 -12.32
C PHE A 48 0.73 -0.65 -12.13
N PRO A 49 1.78 -0.26 -12.91
CA PRO A 49 2.39 1.06 -12.80
C PRO A 49 1.43 2.21 -13.02
N PHE A 50 0.43 2.02 -13.91
CA PHE A 50 -0.54 3.06 -14.25
C PHE A 50 -1.65 3.18 -13.21
N LEU A 51 -2.04 2.06 -12.58
CA LEU A 51 -3.04 2.05 -11.51
C LEU A 51 -2.62 2.91 -10.31
N ASN A 52 -1.34 2.86 -9.93
CA ASN A 52 -0.79 3.58 -8.77
C ASN A 52 -0.23 4.97 -9.14
N ASN A 53 -0.41 5.41 -10.38
CA ASN A 53 0.30 6.58 -10.88
C ASN A 53 -0.31 7.92 -10.41
N ARG A 54 -1.66 7.98 -10.35
CA ARG A 54 -2.36 9.19 -9.92
C ARG A 54 -2.56 9.22 -8.41
N TRP A 55 -2.52 10.43 -7.86
CA TRP A 55 -2.74 10.67 -6.42
C TRP A 55 -4.11 10.20 -5.93
N ASN A 56 -5.17 10.30 -6.75
CA ASN A 56 -6.54 9.91 -6.37
C ASN A 56 -6.68 8.39 -6.22
N HIS A 57 -6.14 7.61 -7.15
CA HIS A 57 -6.15 6.15 -7.11
C HIS A 57 -5.27 5.63 -5.98
N GLN A 58 -4.10 6.25 -5.80
CA GLN A 58 -3.18 5.93 -4.72
C GLN A 58 -3.82 6.14 -3.33
N LEU A 59 -4.53 7.25 -3.16
CA LEU A 59 -5.27 7.55 -1.93
C LEU A 59 -6.33 6.48 -1.64
N ILE A 60 -7.09 6.04 -2.64
CA ILE A 60 -8.12 5.00 -2.46
C ILE A 60 -7.49 3.66 -2.06
N PHE A 61 -6.36 3.27 -2.68
CA PHE A 61 -5.64 2.05 -2.26
C PHE A 61 -5.14 2.14 -0.83
N VAL A 62 -4.61 3.30 -0.40
CA VAL A 62 -4.17 3.51 0.97
C VAL A 62 -5.36 3.44 1.93
N ILE A 63 -6.50 4.05 1.64
CA ILE A 63 -7.70 3.97 2.50
C ILE A 63 -8.19 2.52 2.64
N LEU A 64 -8.23 1.75 1.55
CA LEU A 64 -8.59 0.33 1.61
C LEU A 64 -7.60 -0.47 2.48
N ALA A 65 -6.30 -0.20 2.35
CA ALA A 65 -5.29 -0.78 3.22
C ALA A 65 -5.46 -0.35 4.68
N MET A 66 -5.78 0.91 4.96
CA MET A 66 -6.07 1.39 6.31
C MET A 66 -7.27 0.66 6.93
N PHE A 67 -8.32 0.41 6.15
CA PHE A 67 -9.47 -0.36 6.61
C PHE A 67 -9.10 -1.81 6.93
N LEU A 68 -8.16 -2.40 6.19
CA LEU A 68 -7.59 -3.73 6.48
C LEU A 68 -6.82 -3.73 7.81
N PHE A 69 -6.01 -2.72 8.07
CA PHE A 69 -5.18 -2.61 9.29
C PHE A 69 -5.87 -1.96 10.49
N SER A 70 -7.14 -1.55 10.36
CA SER A 70 -7.89 -0.79 11.37
C SER A 70 -7.96 -1.46 12.76
N GLU A 71 -7.90 -2.79 12.83
CA GLU A 71 -7.96 -3.56 14.08
C GLU A 71 -6.61 -3.66 14.82
N ALA A 72 -5.54 -3.05 14.30
CA ALA A 72 -4.27 -3.04 14.98
C ALA A 72 -4.33 -2.14 16.25
N PRO A 73 -3.76 -2.54 17.40
CA PRO A 73 -3.07 -3.80 17.67
C PRO A 73 -4.06 -4.96 17.83
N TYR A 74 -3.88 -6.03 17.03
CA TYR A 74 -4.77 -7.20 17.03
C TYR A 74 -4.80 -7.84 18.42
N ARG A 75 -5.76 -7.46 19.26
CA ARG A 75 -5.83 -7.89 20.67
C ARG A 75 -7.03 -8.83 20.81
N ASN A 76 -6.86 -10.04 20.31
CA ASN A 76 -7.87 -11.09 20.45
C ASN A 76 -7.84 -11.67 21.88
N ARG A 77 -8.89 -12.39 22.28
CA ARG A 77 -8.96 -13.08 23.59
C ARG A 77 -7.77 -14.01 23.85
N ASN A 78 -7.17 -14.55 22.78
CA ASN A 78 -5.97 -15.39 22.83
C ASN A 78 -4.66 -14.61 22.86
N ALA A 79 -4.67 -13.31 22.57
CA ALA A 79 -3.47 -12.47 22.56
C ALA A 79 -2.81 -12.43 23.95
N GLU A 80 -3.60 -12.36 25.01
CA GLU A 80 -3.09 -12.34 26.39
C GLU A 80 -2.41 -13.66 26.77
N TYR A 81 -2.97 -14.79 26.31
CA TYR A 81 -2.36 -16.10 26.49
C TYR A 81 -1.02 -16.21 25.76
N VAL A 82 -0.96 -15.76 24.49
CA VAL A 82 0.28 -15.76 23.71
C VAL A 82 1.33 -14.83 24.33
N ILE A 83 0.92 -13.65 24.79
CA ILE A 83 1.82 -12.70 25.47
C ILE A 83 2.40 -13.31 26.76
N SER A 84 1.59 -14.05 27.52
CA SER A 84 2.02 -14.71 28.76
C SER A 84 3.10 -15.77 28.51
N ARG A 85 2.99 -16.55 27.42
CA ARG A 85 3.94 -17.64 27.11
C ARG A 85 5.14 -17.23 26.26
N ALA A 86 4.94 -16.42 25.22
CA ALA A 86 5.99 -16.05 24.26
C ALA A 86 6.69 -14.74 24.58
N GLY A 87 6.14 -13.96 25.52
CA GLY A 87 6.62 -12.63 25.86
C GLY A 87 6.09 -11.53 24.92
N ARG A 88 6.00 -10.31 25.47
CA ARG A 88 5.46 -9.12 24.76
C ARG A 88 6.28 -8.72 23.54
N ILE A 89 7.61 -8.88 23.59
CA ILE A 89 8.52 -8.49 22.51
C ILE A 89 8.31 -9.41 21.30
N SER A 90 8.36 -10.73 21.50
CA SER A 90 8.11 -11.72 20.44
C SER A 90 6.72 -11.56 19.82
N TYR A 91 5.70 -11.31 20.65
CA TYR A 91 4.36 -11.01 20.16
C TYR A 91 4.33 -9.76 19.29
N THR A 92 5.01 -8.70 19.72
CA THR A 92 5.06 -7.42 19.02
C THR A 92 5.75 -7.54 17.66
N VAL A 93 6.90 -8.20 17.62
CA VAL A 93 7.66 -8.47 16.39
C VAL A 93 6.85 -9.34 15.42
N GLY A 94 6.18 -10.39 15.92
CA GLY A 94 5.34 -11.26 15.09
C GLY A 94 4.20 -10.52 14.39
N GLN A 95 3.62 -9.52 15.07
CA GLN A 95 2.57 -8.71 14.45
C GLN A 95 3.11 -7.71 13.40
N TYR A 96 4.35 -7.22 13.50
CA TYR A 96 4.99 -6.46 12.41
C TYR A 96 5.20 -7.33 11.17
N PHE A 97 5.70 -8.56 11.35
CA PHE A 97 5.84 -9.51 10.24
C PHE A 97 4.48 -9.83 9.59
N TYR A 98 3.43 -10.00 10.39
CA TYR A 98 2.08 -10.19 9.87
C TYR A 98 1.62 -9.03 8.99
N ILE A 99 1.88 -7.77 9.39
CA ILE A 99 1.53 -6.58 8.60
C ILE A 99 2.28 -6.57 7.27
N ILE A 100 3.60 -6.83 7.28
CA ILE A 100 4.42 -6.89 6.05
C ILE A 100 3.88 -7.95 5.08
N PHE A 101 3.56 -9.14 5.61
CA PHE A 101 3.02 -10.24 4.82
C PHE A 101 1.64 -9.92 4.26
N LEU A 102 0.76 -9.31 5.06
CA LEU A 102 -0.57 -8.91 4.60
C LEU A 102 -0.50 -7.79 3.55
N ALA A 103 0.43 -6.84 3.70
CA ALA A 103 0.71 -5.81 2.70
C ALA A 103 1.20 -6.41 1.36
N PHE A 104 1.99 -7.48 1.42
CA PHE A 104 2.46 -8.21 0.24
C PHE A 104 1.28 -8.86 -0.50
N ILE A 105 0.41 -9.56 0.23
CA ILE A 105 -0.82 -10.16 -0.32
C ILE A 105 -1.71 -9.09 -0.96
N PHE A 106 -1.91 -7.96 -0.29
CA PHE A 106 -2.71 -6.86 -0.83
C PHE A 106 -2.14 -6.32 -2.15
N THR A 107 -0.83 -6.16 -2.23
CA THR A 107 -0.15 -5.68 -3.45
C THR A 107 -0.27 -6.67 -4.61
N ILE A 108 -0.10 -7.96 -4.32
CA ILE A 108 -0.31 -9.03 -5.31
C ILE A 108 -1.77 -9.08 -5.76
N ALA A 109 -2.72 -8.91 -4.85
CA ALA A 109 -4.15 -8.91 -5.17
C ALA A 109 -4.50 -7.80 -6.18
N ILE A 110 -3.95 -6.58 -6.02
CA ILE A 110 -4.12 -5.50 -7.01
C ILE A 110 -3.63 -5.95 -8.39
N TYR A 111 -2.45 -6.57 -8.45
CA TYR A 111 -1.89 -7.04 -9.72
C TYR A 111 -2.74 -8.14 -10.36
N ILE A 112 -3.11 -9.17 -9.60
CA ILE A 112 -3.97 -10.26 -10.08
C ILE A 112 -5.33 -9.73 -10.55
N PHE A 113 -5.97 -8.85 -9.77
CA PHE A 113 -7.25 -8.24 -10.15
C PHE A 113 -7.14 -7.39 -11.41
N SER A 114 -6.00 -6.74 -11.65
CA SER A 114 -5.75 -5.99 -12.88
C SER A 114 -5.72 -6.90 -14.11
N ILE A 115 -5.13 -8.10 -13.98
CA ILE A 115 -5.09 -9.11 -15.04
C ILE A 115 -6.49 -9.70 -15.27
N ILE A 116 -7.16 -10.13 -14.20
CA ILE A 116 -8.49 -10.76 -14.26
C ILE A 116 -9.51 -9.82 -14.92
N SER A 117 -9.44 -8.52 -14.61
CA SER A 117 -10.41 -7.55 -15.14
C SER A 117 -10.34 -7.35 -16.66
N VAL A 118 -9.20 -7.69 -17.27
CA VAL A 118 -8.94 -7.49 -18.71
C VAL A 118 -9.17 -8.76 -19.53
N LEU A 119 -9.32 -9.93 -18.88
CA LEU A 119 -9.67 -11.17 -19.58
C LEU A 119 -10.99 -11.02 -20.39
N PRO A 120 -11.09 -11.64 -21.58
CA PRO A 120 -10.11 -12.51 -22.24
C PRO A 120 -9.10 -11.80 -23.16
N HIS A 121 -9.10 -10.47 -23.27
CA HIS A 121 -8.31 -9.73 -24.28
C HIS A 121 -6.83 -9.55 -23.91
N ILE A 122 -6.25 -10.48 -23.16
CA ILE A 122 -4.87 -10.35 -22.68
C ILE A 122 -3.88 -10.96 -23.67
N GLY A 123 -2.83 -10.21 -23.97
CA GLY A 123 -1.72 -10.64 -24.80
C GLY A 123 -0.46 -10.68 -23.97
N TRP A 124 0.07 -11.88 -23.72
CA TRP A 124 1.31 -12.04 -22.98
C TRP A 124 2.48 -11.52 -23.82
N SER A 125 3.09 -10.44 -23.37
CA SER A 125 4.26 -9.81 -24.00
C SER A 125 5.19 -9.31 -22.91
N SER A 126 6.50 -9.31 -23.15
CA SER A 126 7.48 -8.68 -22.25
C SER A 126 7.46 -7.14 -22.35
N GLY A 127 6.89 -6.60 -23.42
CA GLY A 127 6.75 -5.17 -23.65
C GLY A 127 5.41 -4.60 -23.21
N TRP A 128 5.28 -3.28 -23.31
CA TRP A 128 4.05 -2.55 -22.97
C TRP A 128 2.87 -2.85 -23.91
N GLY A 129 3.09 -3.48 -25.06
CA GLY A 129 2.04 -3.75 -26.05
C GLY A 129 1.50 -2.49 -26.73
N THR A 130 0.79 -2.67 -27.84
CA THR A 130 0.34 -1.55 -28.67
C THR A 130 -0.73 -0.71 -27.97
N VAL A 131 -1.69 -1.36 -27.29
CA VAL A 131 -2.79 -0.65 -26.61
C VAL A 131 -2.28 0.35 -25.56
N ILE A 132 -1.34 -0.06 -24.70
CA ILE A 132 -0.77 0.83 -23.67
C ILE A 132 0.04 1.96 -24.32
N ARG A 133 0.83 1.66 -25.37
CA ARG A 133 1.63 2.66 -26.08
C ARG A 133 0.73 3.71 -26.74
N THR A 134 -0.36 3.30 -27.39
CA THR A 134 -1.33 4.21 -28.01
C THR A 134 -2.02 5.06 -26.95
N LEU A 135 -2.46 4.46 -25.85
CA LEU A 135 -3.11 5.20 -24.74
C LEU A 135 -2.17 6.20 -24.06
N CYS A 136 -0.86 5.95 -24.03
CA CYS A 136 0.12 6.89 -23.51
C CYS A 136 0.50 8.01 -24.49
N ALA A 137 0.46 7.71 -25.80
CA ALA A 137 0.92 8.63 -26.85
C ALA A 137 -0.19 9.53 -27.42
N THR A 138 -1.46 9.15 -27.24
CA THR A 138 -2.61 9.87 -27.84
C THR A 138 -3.61 10.31 -26.77
N ASP A 139 -4.36 11.37 -27.05
CA ASP A 139 -5.50 11.80 -26.23
C ASP A 139 -6.69 10.82 -26.29
N PHE A 140 -6.56 9.67 -26.97
CA PHE A 140 -7.58 8.61 -27.03
C PHE A 140 -7.99 8.12 -25.64
N GLY A 141 -7.07 8.16 -24.67
CA GLY A 141 -7.41 7.91 -23.26
C GLY A 141 -8.42 8.91 -22.70
N ARG A 142 -8.26 10.21 -22.99
CA ARG A 142 -9.21 11.25 -22.52
C ARG A 142 -10.56 11.15 -23.22
N GLN A 143 -10.58 10.82 -24.50
CA GLN A 143 -11.80 10.66 -25.30
C GLN A 143 -12.63 9.42 -24.90
N THR A 144 -11.97 8.38 -24.37
CA THR A 144 -12.63 7.15 -23.88
C THR A 144 -13.04 7.23 -22.40
N GLY A 145 -12.91 8.40 -21.77
CA GLY A 145 -13.23 8.61 -20.35
C GLY A 145 -12.27 7.90 -19.39
N LEU A 146 -11.03 7.62 -19.83
CA LEU A 146 -10.03 6.97 -19.00
C LEU A 146 -9.65 7.86 -17.81
N SER A 147 -9.87 7.35 -16.61
CA SER A 147 -9.50 8.06 -15.37
C SER A 147 -8.02 7.92 -15.00
N LEU A 148 -7.28 7.00 -15.65
CA LEU A 148 -5.86 6.73 -15.40
C LEU A 148 -4.92 7.73 -16.09
N GLU A 149 -3.84 8.12 -15.42
CA GLU A 149 -2.73 8.84 -16.06
C GLU A 149 -1.82 7.86 -16.78
N MET A 150 -2.08 7.69 -18.07
CA MET A 150 -1.22 6.98 -19.00
C MET A 150 -0.04 7.88 -19.38
N THR A 151 0.98 7.93 -18.54
CA THR A 151 2.14 8.80 -18.77
C THR A 151 3.16 8.13 -19.70
N GLN A 152 3.39 8.71 -20.88
CA GLN A 152 4.41 8.26 -21.83
C GLN A 152 5.82 8.18 -21.23
N SER A 153 6.14 9.00 -20.22
CA SER A 153 7.44 9.01 -19.54
C SER A 153 7.76 7.72 -18.77
N ILE A 154 6.73 6.91 -18.44
CA ILE A 154 6.86 5.60 -17.80
C ILE A 154 7.19 4.53 -18.85
N VAL A 155 6.68 4.67 -20.08
CA VAL A 155 6.79 3.69 -21.17
C VAL A 155 8.07 3.86 -21.99
N VAL A 156 8.53 5.09 -22.16
CA VAL A 156 9.69 5.40 -23.02
C VAL A 156 11.00 4.97 -22.34
N GLY A 157 11.72 4.05 -23.00
CA GLY A 157 13.07 3.62 -22.59
C GLY A 157 13.08 2.68 -21.38
N THR A 158 11.95 2.07 -21.04
CA THR A 158 11.84 1.13 -19.91
C THR A 158 11.23 -0.20 -20.35
N GLU A 159 11.70 -1.27 -19.74
CA GLU A 159 11.07 -2.58 -19.85
C GLU A 159 9.84 -2.66 -18.93
N ALA A 160 8.75 -3.22 -19.47
CA ALA A 160 7.47 -3.25 -18.77
C ALA A 160 7.55 -4.09 -17.48
N VAL A 161 8.20 -5.25 -17.55
CA VAL A 161 8.39 -6.17 -16.41
C VAL A 161 9.14 -5.47 -15.27
N PHE A 162 10.32 -4.91 -15.54
CA PHE A 162 11.11 -4.26 -14.50
C PHE A 162 10.41 -3.04 -13.90
N THR A 163 9.65 -2.29 -14.71
CA THR A 163 8.89 -1.13 -14.24
C THR A 163 7.73 -1.56 -13.35
N THR A 164 7.04 -2.65 -13.69
CA THR A 164 5.98 -3.21 -12.85
C THR A 164 6.52 -3.72 -11.52
N LEU A 165 7.66 -4.40 -11.52
CA LEU A 165 8.29 -4.88 -10.29
C LEU A 165 8.70 -3.72 -9.38
N LYS A 166 9.30 -2.67 -9.94
CA LYS A 166 9.63 -1.44 -9.18
C LYS A 166 8.39 -0.81 -8.56
N ALA A 167 7.30 -0.69 -9.32
CA ALA A 167 6.03 -0.17 -8.80
C ALA A 167 5.47 -1.06 -7.66
N MET A 168 5.51 -2.38 -7.81
CA MET A 168 5.00 -3.31 -6.80
C MET A 168 5.81 -3.23 -5.51
N VAL A 169 7.13 -3.14 -5.58
CA VAL A 169 8.00 -2.99 -4.40
C VAL A 169 7.72 -1.68 -3.68
N LEU A 170 7.57 -0.57 -4.42
CA LEU A 170 7.22 0.73 -3.83
C LEU A 170 5.85 0.70 -3.16
N GLN A 171 4.84 0.11 -3.82
CA GLN A 171 3.50 0.00 -3.26
C GLN A 171 3.47 -0.87 -2.01
N TRP A 172 4.17 -2.01 -2.04
CA TRP A 172 4.32 -2.88 -0.89
C TRP A 172 4.99 -2.17 0.29
N GLY A 173 6.06 -1.41 0.02
CA GLY A 173 6.74 -0.58 1.04
C GLY A 173 5.80 0.47 1.64
N CYS A 174 5.02 1.17 0.81
CA CYS A 174 4.05 2.16 1.25
C CYS A 174 2.96 1.54 2.14
N ILE A 175 2.32 0.47 1.69
CA ILE A 175 1.24 -0.20 2.43
C ILE A 175 1.77 -0.83 3.72
N GLY A 176 2.95 -1.44 3.66
CA GLY A 176 3.64 -1.97 4.83
C GLY A 176 3.90 -0.89 5.88
N LEU A 177 4.46 0.25 5.46
CA LEU A 177 4.69 1.39 6.34
C LEU A 177 3.39 1.91 6.97
N VAL A 178 2.33 2.09 6.17
CA VAL A 178 1.02 2.53 6.64
C VAL A 178 0.50 1.61 7.75
N GLY A 179 0.53 0.30 7.52
CA GLY A 179 0.10 -0.68 8.53
C GLY A 179 0.95 -0.65 9.79
N MET A 180 2.27 -0.51 9.66
CA MET A 180 3.18 -0.40 10.81
C MET A 180 2.94 0.86 11.63
N LEU A 181 2.68 2.00 10.97
CA LEU A 181 2.38 3.26 11.64
C LEU A 181 1.04 3.23 12.37
N ILE A 182 -0.01 2.66 11.77
CA ILE A 182 -1.30 2.48 12.45
C ILE A 182 -1.08 1.70 13.75
N ARG A 183 -0.34 0.60 13.65
CA ARG A 183 -0.03 -0.27 14.78
C ARG A 183 0.76 0.44 15.88
N THR A 184 1.87 1.11 15.55
CA THR A 184 2.71 1.82 16.54
C THR A 184 1.93 2.93 17.21
N LEU A 185 1.21 3.74 16.44
CA LEU A 185 0.46 4.87 16.96
C LEU A 185 -0.75 4.44 17.82
N ASN A 186 -1.47 3.39 17.40
CA ASN A 186 -2.55 2.82 18.21
C ASN A 186 -2.04 2.19 19.51
N SER A 187 -0.79 1.73 19.57
CA SER A 187 -0.22 1.19 20.80
C SER A 187 -0.04 2.26 21.90
N PHE A 188 0.21 3.52 21.54
CA PHE A 188 0.35 4.62 22.50
C PHE A 188 -0.97 4.98 23.19
N SER A 189 -2.10 4.86 22.48
CA SER A 189 -3.42 5.23 23.00
C SER A 189 -4.43 4.10 22.87
N PRO A 190 -4.56 3.22 23.88
CA PRO A 190 -5.49 2.09 23.81
C PRO A 190 -6.97 2.48 23.79
N LYS A 191 -7.31 3.74 24.08
CA LYS A 191 -8.68 4.25 24.13
C LYS A 191 -9.15 4.90 22.82
N TYR A 192 -8.24 5.34 21.96
CA TYR A 192 -8.56 6.11 20.76
C TYR A 192 -7.76 5.57 19.56
N PRO A 193 -8.36 5.42 18.37
CA PRO A 193 -7.68 4.93 17.18
C PRO A 193 -6.78 6.01 16.54
N LEU A 194 -5.83 6.54 17.30
CA LEU A 194 -4.95 7.64 16.88
C LEU A 194 -4.18 7.32 15.59
N GLY A 195 -3.72 6.08 15.43
CA GLY A 195 -2.99 5.64 14.25
C GLY A 195 -3.81 5.74 12.97
N ILE A 196 -5.11 5.44 13.02
CA ILE A 196 -5.99 5.60 11.85
C ILE A 196 -6.13 7.09 11.53
N ILE A 197 -6.39 7.93 12.53
CA ILE A 197 -6.58 9.38 12.34
C ILE A 197 -5.29 10.01 11.78
N CYS A 198 -4.14 9.74 12.37
CA CYS A 198 -2.85 10.24 11.88
C CYS A 198 -2.56 9.77 10.45
N MET A 199 -2.84 8.51 10.13
CA MET A 199 -2.61 8.01 8.78
C MET A 199 -3.58 8.60 7.75
N LEU A 200 -4.81 8.96 8.14
CA LEU A 200 -5.73 9.68 7.26
C LEU A 200 -5.14 11.04 6.91
N VAL A 201 -4.66 11.79 7.90
CA VAL A 201 -3.99 13.09 7.68
C VAL A 201 -2.75 12.95 6.79
N ILE A 202 -1.90 11.94 7.05
CA ILE A 202 -0.71 11.68 6.23
C ILE A 202 -1.09 11.29 4.80
N SER A 203 -2.16 10.52 4.60
CA SER A 203 -2.61 10.15 3.25
C SER A 203 -3.15 11.35 2.45
N LEU A 204 -3.78 12.31 3.13
CA LEU A 204 -4.22 13.57 2.52
C LEU A 204 -3.04 14.48 2.14
N LEU A 205 -1.85 14.26 2.70
CA LEU A 205 -0.66 15.02 2.29
C LEU A 205 -0.34 14.80 0.80
N ASP A 206 -0.58 13.61 0.24
CA ASP A 206 -0.38 13.39 -1.20
C ASP A 206 -1.36 14.23 -2.05
N PHE A 207 -2.61 14.36 -1.60
CA PHE A 207 -3.60 15.23 -2.24
C PHE A 207 -3.20 16.70 -2.16
N LEU A 208 -2.78 17.16 -0.97
CA LEU A 208 -2.37 18.55 -0.74
C LEU A 208 -1.10 18.89 -1.53
N THR A 209 -0.14 17.98 -1.64
CA THR A 209 1.09 18.19 -2.42
C THR A 209 0.88 18.17 -3.92
N ALA A 210 -0.09 17.40 -4.40
CA ALA A 210 -0.45 17.40 -5.81
C ALA A 210 -1.19 18.70 -6.25
N ASN A 211 -1.94 19.35 -5.36
CA ASN A 211 -2.85 20.45 -5.73
C ASN A 211 -2.47 21.84 -5.17
N LEU A 212 -1.86 21.90 -3.98
CA LEU A 212 -1.71 23.14 -3.20
C LEU A 212 -0.27 23.42 -2.75
N LEU A 213 0.48 22.39 -2.36
CA LEU A 213 1.78 22.54 -1.72
C LEU A 213 2.95 22.46 -2.71
N ASN A 214 4.11 22.93 -2.25
CA ASN A 214 5.35 22.98 -3.03
C ASN A 214 5.96 21.56 -3.23
N TYR A 215 6.75 21.37 -4.29
CA TYR A 215 7.35 20.08 -4.68
C TYR A 215 8.27 19.46 -3.60
N LYS A 216 8.76 20.25 -2.64
CA LYS A 216 9.61 19.78 -1.54
C LYS A 216 8.90 18.80 -0.60
N PHE A 217 7.57 18.86 -0.52
CA PHE A 217 6.80 17.97 0.35
C PHE A 217 6.67 16.54 -0.21
N TYR A 218 7.06 16.29 -1.46
CA TYR A 218 7.12 14.93 -2.02
C TYR A 218 8.13 14.03 -1.31
N TYR A 219 9.12 14.60 -0.61
CA TYR A 219 10.12 13.84 0.15
C TYR A 219 9.60 13.28 1.47
N PHE A 220 8.51 13.85 1.99
CA PHE A 220 7.97 13.53 3.32
C PHE A 220 6.68 12.71 3.26
N SER A 221 6.00 12.68 2.11
CA SER A 221 4.77 11.92 1.94
C SER A 221 5.08 10.47 1.52
N PRO A 222 4.85 9.48 2.40
CA PRO A 222 5.06 8.07 2.05
C PRO A 222 4.15 7.61 0.91
N VAL A 223 2.99 8.26 0.76
CA VAL A 223 2.01 7.94 -0.28
C VAL A 223 2.47 8.48 -1.63
N SER A 224 3.11 9.65 -1.66
CA SER A 224 3.65 10.23 -2.90
C SER A 224 4.87 9.46 -3.43
N LEU A 225 5.72 8.97 -2.51
CA LEU A 225 6.93 8.20 -2.86
C LEU A 225 6.62 6.85 -3.53
N ALA A 226 5.38 6.36 -3.42
CA ALA A 226 4.94 5.14 -4.08
C ALA A 226 4.65 5.35 -5.59
N ARG A 227 4.44 6.60 -6.01
CA ARG A 227 4.04 6.94 -7.39
C ARG A 227 5.25 7.07 -8.29
N LEU A 228 5.32 6.24 -9.34
CA LEU A 228 6.44 6.28 -10.30
C LEU A 228 6.55 7.62 -11.04
N SER A 229 5.43 8.29 -11.36
CA SER A 229 5.48 9.63 -11.98
C SER A 229 6.04 10.72 -11.07
N ALA A 230 5.89 10.56 -9.75
CA ALA A 230 6.44 11.50 -8.78
C ALA A 230 7.97 11.37 -8.67
N LEU A 231 8.54 10.22 -9.05
CA LEU A 231 9.97 9.93 -8.96
C LEU A 231 10.74 10.41 -10.19
N GLY A 232 11.76 11.23 -9.96
CA GLY A 232 12.99 11.29 -10.78
C GLY A 232 13.00 11.89 -12.19
N LYS A 233 11.99 12.64 -12.70
CA LYS A 233 12.10 13.17 -14.09
C LYS A 233 11.81 14.66 -14.32
N ARG A 234 11.62 15.48 -13.28
CA ARG A 234 11.72 16.95 -13.39
C ARG A 234 13.02 17.43 -12.75
N ALA A 235 14.03 17.68 -13.59
CA ALA A 235 15.25 18.45 -13.33
C ALA A 235 15.67 18.59 -11.85
N GLY A 236 16.09 17.48 -11.22
CA GLY A 236 16.71 17.48 -9.89
C GLY A 236 15.84 17.88 -8.69
N LYS A 237 14.53 18.09 -8.87
CA LYS A 237 13.64 18.55 -7.78
C LYS A 237 12.86 17.43 -7.10
N ASN A 238 12.68 16.29 -7.77
CA ASN A 238 11.87 15.18 -7.30
C ASN A 238 12.73 14.07 -6.66
N PRO A 239 12.19 13.33 -5.68
CA PRO A 239 12.89 12.23 -5.03
C PRO A 239 13.31 11.15 -6.03
N THR A 240 14.47 10.54 -5.78
CA THR A 240 14.98 9.41 -6.56
C THR A 240 14.33 8.10 -6.10
N LEU A 241 14.35 7.09 -6.97
CA LEU A 241 13.88 5.74 -6.61
C LEU A 241 14.67 5.17 -5.41
N THR A 242 15.98 5.41 -5.36
CA THR A 242 16.84 4.97 -4.26
C THR A 242 16.46 5.64 -2.95
N TYR A 243 16.14 6.93 -2.97
CA TYR A 243 15.65 7.65 -1.79
C TYR A 243 14.35 7.04 -1.27
N ALA A 244 13.38 6.76 -2.15
CA ALA A 244 12.10 6.17 -1.73
C ALA A 244 12.28 4.81 -1.05
N LEU A 245 13.11 3.94 -1.62
CA LEU A 245 13.40 2.61 -1.05
C LEU A 245 14.07 2.72 0.33
N LEU A 246 15.08 3.58 0.46
CA LEU A 246 15.76 3.83 1.73
C LEU A 246 14.80 4.42 2.77
N PHE A 247 13.95 5.37 2.36
CA PHE A 247 12.95 5.97 3.24
C PHE A 247 12.00 4.91 3.82
N TYR A 248 11.48 3.99 2.99
CA TYR A 248 10.64 2.90 3.49
C TYR A 248 11.40 1.95 4.41
N LEU A 249 12.65 1.58 4.07
CA LEU A 249 13.46 0.70 4.91
C LEU A 249 13.74 1.31 6.28
N PHE A 250 14.24 2.55 6.33
CA PHE A 250 14.54 3.23 7.59
C PHE A 250 13.29 3.48 8.43
N SER A 251 12.18 3.90 7.80
CA SER A 251 10.94 4.18 8.51
C SER A 251 10.28 2.92 9.06
N CYS A 252 10.32 1.79 8.33
CA CYS A 252 9.87 0.49 8.83
C CYS A 252 10.73 0.01 10.00
N MET A 253 12.06 0.12 9.90
CA MET A 253 12.97 -0.24 11.00
C MET A 253 12.72 0.61 12.24
N ALA A 254 12.55 1.92 12.07
CA ALA A 254 12.20 2.83 13.17
C ALA A 254 10.89 2.43 13.85
N CYS A 255 9.85 2.09 13.08
CA CYS A 255 8.57 1.62 13.63
C CYS A 255 8.72 0.34 14.47
N VAL A 256 9.56 -0.60 14.03
CA VAL A 256 9.83 -1.84 14.78
C VAL A 256 10.56 -1.53 16.08
N VAL A 257 11.62 -0.71 16.03
CA VAL A 257 12.39 -0.33 17.22
C VAL A 257 11.51 0.38 18.25
N ILE A 258 10.74 1.38 17.82
CA ILE A 258 9.81 2.12 18.70
C ILE A 258 8.78 1.16 19.32
N GLY A 259 8.22 0.25 18.54
CA GLY A 259 7.27 -0.74 19.02
C GLY A 259 7.86 -1.70 20.06
N VAL A 260 9.08 -2.17 19.84
CA VAL A 260 9.78 -3.07 20.78
C VAL A 260 10.14 -2.35 22.08
N VAL A 261 10.64 -1.12 22.01
CA VAL A 261 10.92 -0.29 23.19
C VAL A 261 9.64 -0.05 24.00
N TYR A 262 8.54 0.30 23.32
CA TYR A 262 7.25 0.48 23.97
C TYR A 262 6.75 -0.80 24.65
N ALA A 263 6.86 -1.95 23.98
CA ALA A 263 6.46 -3.24 24.54
C ALA A 263 7.27 -3.61 25.79
N LYS A 264 8.58 -3.30 25.80
CA LYS A 264 9.45 -3.49 26.98
C LYS A 264 9.01 -2.60 28.14
N TRP A 265 8.73 -1.32 27.87
CA TRP A 265 8.29 -0.36 28.87
C TRP A 265 6.92 -0.71 29.48
N GLU A 266 5.96 -1.15 28.65
CA GLU A 266 4.64 -1.61 29.12
C GLU A 266 4.76 -2.84 30.02
N GLY A 267 5.65 -3.78 29.69
CA GLY A 267 5.95 -4.94 30.53
C GLY A 267 6.46 -4.55 31.92
N GLY A 268 7.37 -3.58 32.01
CA GLY A 268 7.87 -3.05 33.27
C GLY A 268 6.77 -2.39 34.12
N ARG A 269 5.90 -1.57 33.51
CA ARG A 269 4.76 -0.95 34.21
C ARG A 269 3.75 -1.97 34.75
N TYR A 270 3.50 -3.05 34.03
CA TYR A 270 2.60 -4.11 34.48
C TYR A 270 3.13 -4.81 35.74
N LEU A 271 4.43 -5.14 35.77
CA LEU A 271 5.08 -5.76 36.93
C LEU A 271 5.05 -4.82 38.15
N TRP A 272 5.35 -3.54 37.96
CA TRP A 272 5.31 -2.54 39.04
C TRP A 272 3.91 -2.41 39.66
N LYS A 273 2.86 -2.31 38.82
CA LYS A 273 1.46 -2.27 39.30
C LYS A 273 1.02 -3.55 39.99
N ARG A 274 1.53 -4.72 39.58
CA ARG A 274 1.23 -5.99 40.24
C ARG A 274 1.84 -6.03 41.64
N ASN A 275 3.09 -5.59 41.78
CA ASN A 275 3.78 -5.57 43.07
C ASN A 275 3.13 -4.58 44.06
N LEU A 276 2.65 -3.44 43.57
CA LEU A 276 1.90 -2.45 44.37
C LEU A 276 0.52 -2.94 44.86
N LYS A 277 -0.07 -3.96 44.23
CA LYS A 277 -1.34 -4.55 44.69
C LYS A 277 -1.15 -5.69 45.69
N LEU A 278 0.09 -6.13 45.88
CA LEU A 278 0.46 -7.21 46.81
C LEU A 278 1.04 -6.67 48.13
N LEU A 279 1.24 -5.34 48.21
CA LEU A 279 1.55 -4.57 49.42
C LEU A 279 0.27 -3.93 49.94
#